data_AF-A0A2P6S4E6-F1
#
_entry.id   AF-A0A2P6S4E6-F1
#
_cell.length_a   1.000
_cell.length_b   1.000
_cell.length_c   1.000
_cell.angle_alpha   90.00
_cell.angle_beta   90.00
_cell.angle_gamma   90.00
#
_symmetry.space_group_name_H-M   'P 1'
#
loop_
_entity.id
_entity.type
_entity.pdbx_description
1 polymer ?
#
loop_
_entity_poly.entity_id
_entity_poly.type
_entity_poly.pdbx_seq_one_letter_code
_entity_poly.pdbx_strand_id
1 'polypeptide(L)'
;MASHGLIQNSSDEDPLSKAFMVLGFKPLAVTLKRDNDVEFAKTEFYDDLGNGLYLDTDLDKYEKRITGILEDCMVPDFYSLMMKECTLGNLKGALVLVDEMIRWGQDLSLSMMSDLLKGLSASHLHTKGITSIVDKKLHLVNQLDQETLNFLAQAYGKKGLTYNTRIVVNGMIERHLKINNETYTALVKGFCKKGNFEGAECLLEYCSK
;
A
#
# COMPACT_ATOMS: atom_id res chain seq x y z
N MET A 1 -5.71 -34.10 -55.56
CA MET A 1 -4.91 -32.88 -55.34
C MET A 1 -5.03 -32.55 -53.86
N ALA A 2 -3.98 -32.89 -53.11
CA ALA A 2 -3.97 -32.83 -51.65
C ALA A 2 -3.55 -31.42 -51.20
N SER A 3 -4.43 -30.76 -50.45
CA SER A 3 -4.19 -29.50 -49.78
C SER A 3 -3.34 -29.75 -48.52
N HIS A 4 -2.03 -29.80 -48.68
CA HIS A 4 -1.09 -29.82 -47.55
C HIS A 4 -0.38 -28.47 -47.48
N GLY A 5 -0.70 -27.67 -46.47
CA GLY A 5 0.02 -26.41 -46.23
C GLY A 5 -0.72 -25.35 -45.44
N LEU A 6 -2.01 -25.52 -45.16
CA LEU A 6 -2.71 -24.64 -44.23
C LEU A 6 -2.98 -25.42 -42.95
N ILE A 7 -2.25 -25.07 -41.89
CA ILE A 7 -2.67 -25.35 -40.53
C ILE A 7 -4.10 -24.81 -40.43
N GLN A 8 -5.07 -25.69 -40.20
CA GLN A 8 -6.43 -25.25 -39.88
C GLN A 8 -6.31 -24.30 -38.68
N ASN A 9 -6.70 -23.04 -38.86
CA ASN A 9 -6.91 -22.12 -37.75
C ASN A 9 -7.90 -22.79 -36.80
N SER A 10 -7.40 -23.36 -35.71
CA SER A 10 -8.22 -23.96 -34.69
C SER A 10 -9.02 -22.85 -34.03
N SER A 11 -10.28 -22.76 -34.45
CA SER A 11 -11.45 -22.30 -33.71
C SER A 11 -11.15 -21.84 -32.28
N ASP A 12 -11.23 -20.53 -32.07
CA ASP A 12 -11.54 -19.78 -30.84
C ASP A 12 -10.81 -20.03 -29.51
N GLU A 13 -9.94 -21.02 -29.31
CA GLU A 13 -9.31 -21.23 -28.00
C GLU A 13 -7.87 -21.77 -28.02
N ASP A 14 -6.96 -21.21 -28.83
CA ASP A 14 -5.53 -21.45 -28.64
C ASP A 14 -5.08 -20.93 -27.23
N PRO A 15 -4.57 -21.80 -26.34
CA PRO A 15 -4.14 -21.39 -24.99
C PRO A 15 -3.08 -20.28 -25.01
N LEU A 16 -2.23 -20.25 -26.03
CA LEU A 16 -1.19 -19.24 -26.17
C LEU A 16 -1.78 -17.87 -26.54
N SER A 17 -2.70 -17.83 -27.50
CA SER A 17 -3.47 -16.64 -27.85
C SER A 17 -4.29 -16.11 -26.66
N LYS A 18 -4.88 -17.00 -25.86
CA LYS A 18 -5.53 -16.62 -24.59
C LYS A 18 -4.55 -16.02 -23.59
N ALA A 19 -3.37 -16.61 -23.42
CA ALA A 19 -2.33 -16.08 -22.53
C ALA A 19 -1.89 -14.67 -22.94
N PHE A 20 -1.69 -14.43 -24.25
CA PHE A 20 -1.37 -13.09 -24.75
C PHE A 20 -2.50 -12.08 -24.54
N MET A 21 -3.76 -12.51 -24.66
CA MET A 21 -4.90 -11.65 -24.31
C MET A 21 -4.93 -11.28 -22.82
N VAL A 22 -4.60 -12.22 -21.92
CA VAL A 22 -4.48 -11.94 -20.48
C VAL A 22 -3.37 -10.92 -20.19
N LEU A 23 -2.25 -11.01 -20.92
CA LEU A 23 -1.18 -10.00 -20.87
C LEU A 23 -1.55 -8.68 -21.56
N GLY A 24 -2.75 -8.61 -22.16
CA GLY A 24 -3.34 -7.44 -22.79
C GLY A 24 -2.79 -7.13 -24.18
N PHE A 25 -2.25 -8.14 -24.87
CA PHE A 25 -1.98 -8.07 -26.30
C PHE A 25 -3.27 -8.34 -27.10
N LYS A 26 -3.38 -7.72 -28.28
CA LYS A 26 -4.47 -8.02 -29.20
C LYS A 26 -4.29 -9.43 -29.80
N PRO A 27 -5.39 -10.14 -30.10
CA PRO A 27 -5.31 -11.37 -30.90
C PRO A 27 -4.52 -11.10 -32.18
N LEU A 28 -3.60 -12.02 -32.53
CA LEU A 28 -2.71 -11.96 -33.71
C LEU A 28 -1.62 -10.89 -33.67
N ALA A 29 -1.53 -10.02 -32.65
CA ALA A 29 -0.43 -9.06 -32.54
C ALA A 29 0.89 -9.71 -32.08
N VAL A 30 0.79 -10.88 -31.48
CA VAL A 30 1.91 -11.72 -31.06
C VAL A 30 1.57 -13.14 -31.50
N THR A 31 2.39 -13.73 -32.36
CA THR A 31 2.19 -15.11 -32.85
C THR A 31 3.50 -15.88 -32.83
N LEU A 32 3.43 -17.20 -32.66
CA LEU A 32 4.60 -18.07 -32.76
C LEU A 32 4.67 -18.63 -34.19
N LYS A 33 5.79 -18.42 -34.87
CA LYS A 33 6.00 -18.89 -36.24
C LYS A 33 7.16 -19.88 -36.30
N ARG A 34 7.04 -20.87 -37.21
CA ARG A 34 8.14 -21.77 -37.55
C ARG A 34 9.18 -21.05 -38.37
N ASP A 35 10.44 -21.26 -38.00
CA ASP A 35 11.58 -20.83 -38.78
C ASP A 35 11.83 -21.84 -39.90
N ASN A 36 11.49 -21.45 -41.12
CA ASN A 36 11.77 -22.23 -42.32
C ASN A 36 12.87 -21.59 -43.18
N ASP A 37 13.47 -20.49 -42.72
CA ASP A 37 14.46 -19.72 -43.48
C ASP A 37 15.83 -20.39 -43.37
N VAL A 38 16.42 -20.74 -44.52
CA VAL A 38 17.73 -21.44 -44.59
C VAL A 38 18.90 -20.44 -44.54
N GLU A 39 18.67 -19.17 -44.90
CA GLU A 39 19.72 -18.16 -45.04
C GLU A 39 19.99 -17.37 -43.75
N PHE A 40 18.96 -17.04 -42.98
CA PHE A 40 19.08 -16.30 -41.72
C PHE A 40 18.13 -16.89 -40.68
N ALA A 41 18.69 -17.63 -39.72
CA ALA A 41 17.92 -18.22 -38.63
C ALA A 41 17.37 -17.12 -37.71
N LYS A 42 16.05 -17.09 -37.54
CA LYS A 42 15.33 -16.27 -36.56
C LYS A 42 14.95 -17.08 -35.32
N THR A 43 15.23 -18.37 -35.33
CA THR A 43 14.91 -19.32 -34.26
C THR A 43 15.33 -18.80 -32.88
N GLU A 44 14.35 -18.66 -31.99
CA GLU A 44 14.51 -18.30 -30.58
C GLU A 44 14.23 -19.50 -29.66
N PHE A 45 13.32 -20.39 -30.09
CA PHE A 45 12.86 -21.54 -29.32
C PHE A 45 12.86 -22.80 -30.20
N TYR A 46 12.91 -23.97 -29.57
CA TYR A 46 12.77 -25.25 -30.26
C TYR A 46 11.56 -26.01 -29.72
N ASP A 47 10.78 -26.63 -30.59
CA ASP A 47 9.75 -27.60 -30.17
C ASP A 47 10.37 -28.96 -29.81
N ASP A 48 9.56 -29.87 -29.27
CA ASP A 48 9.99 -31.22 -28.86
C ASP A 48 10.53 -32.08 -30.03
N LEU A 49 10.26 -31.65 -31.27
CA LEU A 49 10.73 -32.30 -32.49
C LEU A 49 12.03 -31.66 -33.01
N GLY A 50 12.54 -30.62 -32.34
CA GLY A 50 13.74 -29.89 -32.72
C GLY A 50 13.53 -28.84 -33.81
N ASN A 51 12.28 -28.48 -34.14
CA ASN A 51 12.02 -27.43 -35.12
C ASN A 51 12.21 -26.05 -34.47
N GLY A 52 12.85 -25.15 -35.22
CA GLY A 52 13.04 -23.76 -34.81
C GLY A 52 11.74 -22.94 -34.87
N LEU A 53 11.53 -22.12 -33.86
CA LEU A 53 10.36 -21.25 -33.68
C LEU A 53 10.82 -19.86 -33.27
N TYR A 54 10.09 -18.82 -33.67
CA TYR A 54 10.34 -17.44 -33.26
C TYR A 54 9.05 -16.70 -32.98
N LEU A 55 9.13 -15.65 -32.16
CA LEU A 55 8.01 -14.78 -31.88
C LEU A 55 7.85 -13.73 -32.99
N ASP A 56 6.77 -13.81 -33.75
CA ASP A 56 6.42 -12.81 -34.77
C ASP A 56 5.61 -11.68 -34.13
N THR A 57 6.32 -10.64 -33.70
CA THR A 57 5.79 -9.42 -33.09
C THR A 57 6.80 -8.29 -33.23
N ASP A 58 6.36 -7.06 -32.95
CA ASP A 58 7.25 -5.97 -32.57
C ASP A 58 7.88 -6.31 -31.19
N LEU A 59 9.14 -6.73 -31.21
CA LEU A 59 9.87 -7.20 -30.02
C LEU A 59 10.06 -6.08 -28.99
N ASP A 60 10.38 -4.86 -29.42
CA ASP A 60 10.56 -3.72 -28.53
C ASP A 60 9.26 -3.40 -27.77
N LYS A 61 8.14 -3.42 -28.49
CA LYS A 61 6.81 -3.20 -27.88
C LYS A 61 6.40 -4.35 -26.97
N TYR A 62 6.70 -5.59 -27.36
CA TYR A 62 6.42 -6.78 -26.57
C TYR A 62 7.21 -6.75 -25.25
N GLU A 63 8.51 -6.57 -25.33
CA GLU A 63 9.41 -6.51 -24.17
C GLU A 63 9.01 -5.38 -23.23
N LYS A 64 8.81 -4.17 -23.75
CA LYS A 64 8.34 -3.03 -22.94
C LYS A 64 7.04 -3.34 -22.20
N ARG A 65 6.11 -4.06 -22.84
CA ARG A 65 4.83 -4.44 -22.23
C ARG A 65 5.01 -5.50 -21.15
N ILE A 66 5.79 -6.55 -21.42
CA ILE A 66 6.07 -7.60 -20.44
C ILE A 66 6.80 -7.03 -19.23
N THR A 67 7.83 -6.20 -19.45
CA THR A 67 8.57 -5.53 -18.37
C THR A 67 7.65 -4.66 -17.52
N GLY A 68 6.75 -3.87 -18.13
CA GLY A 68 5.78 -3.08 -17.36
C GLY A 68 4.83 -3.95 -16.52
N ILE A 69 4.35 -5.08 -17.06
CA ILE A 69 3.51 -6.02 -16.30
C ILE A 69 4.30 -6.62 -15.14
N LEU A 70 5.55 -7.02 -15.36
CA LEU A 70 6.39 -7.57 -14.32
C LEU A 70 6.67 -6.53 -13.23
N GLU A 71 7.02 -5.30 -13.61
CA GLU A 71 7.20 -4.18 -12.68
C GLU A 71 5.95 -3.95 -11.82
N ASP A 72 4.77 -3.90 -12.43
CA ASP A 72 3.49 -3.74 -11.72
C ASP A 72 3.17 -4.93 -10.79
N CYS A 73 3.48 -6.15 -11.22
CA CYS A 73 3.29 -7.37 -10.41
C CYS A 73 4.30 -7.53 -9.28
N MET A 74 5.50 -6.94 -9.41
CA MET A 74 6.53 -7.01 -8.38
C MET A 74 6.27 -6.05 -7.23
N VAL A 75 5.36 -5.07 -7.37
CA VAL A 75 5.06 -4.12 -6.30
C VAL A 75 4.33 -4.84 -5.16
N PRO A 76 4.94 -4.96 -3.97
CA PRO A 76 4.29 -5.64 -2.85
C PRO A 76 3.00 -4.94 -2.43
N ASP A 77 2.00 -5.71 -1.99
CA ASP A 77 0.83 -5.16 -1.30
C ASP A 77 1.24 -4.72 0.12
N PHE A 78 1.86 -3.55 0.19
CA PHE A 78 2.31 -2.95 1.44
C PHE A 78 1.16 -2.73 2.42
N TYR A 79 -0.06 -2.45 1.94
CA TYR A 79 -1.24 -2.29 2.80
C TYR A 79 -1.54 -3.56 3.59
N SER A 80 -1.67 -4.68 2.89
CA SER A 80 -1.95 -5.97 3.52
C SER A 80 -0.83 -6.37 4.50
N LEU A 81 0.43 -6.20 4.10
CA LEU A 81 1.58 -6.49 4.95
C LEU A 81 1.59 -5.62 6.21
N MET A 82 1.36 -4.32 6.08
CA MET A 82 1.33 -3.39 7.21
C MET A 82 0.18 -3.68 8.18
N MET A 83 -1.02 -3.96 7.66
CA MET A 83 -2.16 -4.31 8.50
C MET A 83 -1.92 -5.60 9.24
N LYS A 84 -1.31 -6.61 8.60
CA LYS A 84 -0.88 -7.84 9.26
C LYS A 84 0.07 -7.54 10.41
N GLU A 85 1.14 -6.78 10.18
CA GLU A 85 2.09 -6.40 11.24
C GLU A 85 1.41 -5.63 12.39
N CYS A 86 0.43 -4.77 12.09
CA CYS A 86 -0.36 -4.06 13.09
C CYS A 86 -1.23 -5.00 13.93
N THR A 87 -1.88 -6.00 13.33
CA THR A 87 -2.66 -7.00 14.08
C THR A 87 -1.79 -7.89 14.96
N LEU A 88 -0.55 -8.16 14.53
CA LEU A 88 0.46 -8.89 15.30
C LEU A 88 1.12 -8.02 16.38
N GLY A 89 0.83 -6.72 16.43
CA GLY A 89 1.46 -5.76 17.33
C GLY A 89 2.94 -5.48 17.00
N ASN A 90 3.45 -5.95 15.87
CA ASN A 90 4.83 -5.75 15.44
C ASN A 90 5.00 -4.40 14.74
N LEU A 91 5.00 -3.35 15.55
CA LEU A 91 5.14 -1.97 15.08
C LEU A 91 6.48 -1.70 14.40
N LYS A 92 7.57 -2.40 14.77
CA LYS A 92 8.86 -2.24 14.08
C LYS A 92 8.76 -2.72 12.63
N GLY A 93 8.12 -3.88 12.40
CA GLY A 93 7.82 -4.38 11.06
C GLY A 93 6.96 -3.41 10.27
N ALA A 94 5.87 -2.91 10.86
CA ALA A 94 4.99 -1.95 10.21
C ALA A 94 5.73 -0.65 9.80
N LEU A 95 6.62 -0.11 10.64
CA LEU A 95 7.40 1.08 10.29
C LEU A 95 8.40 0.83 9.17
N VAL A 96 9.08 -0.32 9.18
CA VAL A 96 9.98 -0.72 8.08
C VAL A 96 9.20 -0.81 6.77
N LEU A 97 7.99 -1.38 6.80
CA LEU A 97 7.14 -1.45 5.62
C LEU A 97 6.70 -0.07 5.11
N VAL A 98 6.43 0.90 6.00
CA VAL A 98 6.18 2.29 5.58
C VAL A 98 7.40 2.88 4.88
N ASP A 99 8.61 2.66 5.43
CA ASP A 99 9.86 3.13 4.82
C ASP A 99 10.13 2.47 3.46
N GLU A 100 9.88 1.16 3.36
CA GLU A 100 10.02 0.42 2.11
C GLU A 100 9.00 0.87 1.07
N MET A 101 7.73 1.05 1.44
CA MET A 101 6.70 1.56 0.53
C MET A 101 7.11 2.91 -0.09
N ILE A 102 7.60 3.84 0.74
CA ILE A 102 8.09 5.14 0.26
C ILE A 102 9.31 4.97 -0.67
N ARG A 103 10.24 4.05 -0.35
CA ARG A 103 11.41 3.75 -1.20
C ARG A 103 11.04 3.14 -2.55
N TRP A 104 9.94 2.40 -2.60
CA TRP A 104 9.36 1.85 -3.83
C TRP A 104 8.52 2.86 -4.61
N GLY A 105 8.47 4.13 -4.15
CA GLY A 105 7.74 5.20 -4.82
C GLY A 105 6.22 5.16 -4.59
N GLN A 106 5.73 4.28 -3.71
CA GLN A 106 4.34 4.25 -3.31
C GLN A 106 4.06 5.29 -2.21
N ASP A 107 2.85 5.87 -2.24
CA ASP A 107 2.45 6.90 -1.29
C ASP A 107 1.61 6.35 -0.13
N LEU A 108 1.82 6.93 1.06
CA LEU A 108 1.01 6.63 2.24
C LEU A 108 -0.33 7.33 2.12
N SER A 109 -1.36 6.58 1.71
CA SER A 109 -2.72 7.11 1.60
C SER A 109 -3.30 7.50 2.96
N LEU A 110 -4.25 8.44 2.96
CA LEU A 110 -4.94 8.88 4.18
C LEU A 110 -5.65 7.72 4.90
N SER A 111 -6.29 6.82 4.14
CA SER A 111 -6.98 5.64 4.70
C SER A 111 -5.99 4.74 5.43
N MET A 112 -4.89 4.38 4.75
CA MET A 112 -3.84 3.54 5.32
C MET A 112 -3.21 4.18 6.57
N MET A 113 -2.96 5.49 6.54
CA MET A 113 -2.47 6.22 7.71
C MET A 113 -3.47 6.17 8.88
N SER A 114 -4.76 6.37 8.61
CA SER A 114 -5.84 6.24 9.60
C SER A 114 -5.84 4.85 10.25
N ASP A 115 -5.84 3.79 9.43
CA ASP A 115 -5.92 2.41 9.92
C ASP A 115 -4.68 2.00 10.72
N LEU A 116 -3.49 2.40 10.25
CA LEU A 116 -2.23 2.26 10.99
C LEU A 116 -2.32 2.94 12.35
N LEU A 117 -2.74 4.21 12.39
CA LEU A 117 -2.82 4.97 13.64
C LEU A 117 -3.83 4.37 14.63
N LYS A 118 -4.98 3.90 14.14
CA LYS A 118 -5.98 3.19 14.96
C LYS A 118 -5.37 1.90 15.55
N GLY A 119 -4.74 1.06 14.72
CA GLY A 119 -4.10 -0.19 15.14
C GLY A 119 -2.97 0.02 16.15
N LEU A 120 -2.09 1.00 15.91
CA LEU A 120 -0.97 1.28 16.78
C LEU A 120 -1.41 1.92 18.11
N SER A 121 -2.46 2.74 18.10
CA SER A 121 -3.01 3.37 19.32
C SER A 121 -3.65 2.33 20.27
N ALA A 122 -4.23 1.27 19.72
CA ALA A 122 -4.78 0.15 20.48
C ALA A 122 -3.70 -0.65 21.24
N SER A 123 -2.49 -0.74 20.68
CA SER A 123 -1.41 -1.54 21.26
C SER A 123 -0.79 -0.96 22.54
N HIS A 124 -1.09 0.28 22.95
CA HIS A 124 -0.65 0.98 24.19
C HIS A 124 0.88 1.06 24.48
N LEU A 125 1.71 0.34 23.73
CA LEU A 125 3.11 0.12 24.08
C LEU A 125 4.06 1.14 23.46
N HIS A 126 3.73 1.77 22.32
CA HIS A 126 4.77 2.43 21.50
C HIS A 126 4.36 3.79 20.85
N THR A 127 4.39 4.88 21.62
CA THR A 127 4.15 6.25 21.10
C THR A 127 5.21 6.77 20.14
N LYS A 128 6.44 6.25 20.19
CA LYS A 128 7.52 6.64 19.27
C LYS A 128 7.22 6.29 17.80
N GLY A 129 6.52 5.17 17.57
CA GLY A 129 6.10 4.79 16.22
C GLY A 129 5.02 5.70 15.68
N ILE A 130 4.04 6.02 16.54
CA ILE A 130 2.96 6.95 16.21
C ILE A 130 3.53 8.32 15.84
N THR A 131 4.48 8.87 16.61
CA THR A 131 5.14 10.14 16.25
C THR A 131 5.90 10.04 14.94
N SER A 132 6.65 8.96 14.69
CA SER A 132 7.39 8.77 13.42
C SER A 132 6.47 8.79 12.19
N ILE A 133 5.33 8.10 12.26
CA ILE A 133 4.36 8.06 11.14
C ILE A 133 3.70 9.44 10.95
N VAL A 134 3.32 10.09 12.05
CA VAL A 134 2.76 11.44 12.04
C VAL A 134 3.74 12.45 11.44
N ASP A 135 5.02 12.38 11.80
CA ASP A 135 6.06 13.28 11.31
C ASP A 135 6.32 13.09 9.80
N LYS A 136 6.26 11.85 9.30
CA LYS A 136 6.41 11.54 7.86
C LYS A 136 5.33 12.18 6.99
N LYS A 137 4.11 12.32 7.51
CA LYS A 137 2.95 12.83 6.76
C LYS A 137 2.13 13.82 7.60
N LEU A 138 2.81 14.84 8.13
CA LEU A 138 2.17 15.83 9.01
C LEU A 138 0.95 16.51 8.36
N HIS A 139 1.00 16.77 7.05
CA HIS A 139 -0.11 17.41 6.33
C HIS A 139 -1.38 16.54 6.25
N LEU A 140 -1.26 15.22 6.35
CA LEU A 140 -2.40 14.30 6.35
C LEU A 140 -3.09 14.24 7.70
N VAL A 141 -2.41 14.59 8.78
CA VAL A 141 -2.97 14.58 10.15
C VAL A 141 -4.21 15.46 10.24
N ASN A 142 -4.17 16.63 9.59
CA ASN A 142 -5.29 17.57 9.55
C ASN A 142 -6.48 17.08 8.68
N GLN A 143 -6.31 15.98 7.96
CA GLN A 143 -7.35 15.35 7.16
C GLN A 143 -7.91 14.07 7.81
N LEU A 144 -7.29 13.59 8.90
CA LEU A 144 -7.75 12.40 9.61
C LEU A 144 -9.15 12.60 10.18
N ASP A 145 -9.89 11.50 10.29
CA ASP A 145 -11.24 11.47 10.85
C ASP A 145 -11.23 11.69 12.38
N GLN A 146 -12.41 12.01 12.93
CA GLN A 146 -12.59 12.24 14.36
C GLN A 146 -12.17 11.03 15.20
N GLU A 147 -12.43 9.82 14.72
CA GLU A 147 -12.13 8.59 15.44
C GLU A 147 -10.61 8.40 15.58
N THR A 148 -9.84 8.52 14.49
CA THR A 148 -8.38 8.40 14.51
C THR A 148 -7.75 9.45 15.41
N LEU A 149 -8.23 10.70 15.35
CA LEU A 149 -7.70 11.78 16.18
C LEU A 149 -7.98 11.54 17.68
N ASN A 150 -9.13 10.97 18.02
CA ASN A 150 -9.41 10.53 19.40
C ASN A 150 -8.44 9.44 19.85
N PHE A 151 -8.18 8.43 19.00
CA PHE A 151 -7.20 7.39 19.30
C PHE A 151 -5.78 7.94 19.48
N LEU A 152 -5.37 8.87 18.61
CA LEU A 152 -4.09 9.59 18.69
C LEU A 152 -3.94 10.38 19.99
N ALA A 153 -4.95 11.18 20.35
CA ALA A 153 -4.98 11.95 21.59
C ALA A 153 -4.90 11.03 22.81
N GLN A 154 -5.64 9.91 22.82
CA GLN A 154 -5.55 8.91 23.88
C GLN A 154 -4.14 8.33 24.01
N ALA A 155 -3.51 7.96 22.89
CA ALA A 155 -2.18 7.38 22.88
C ALA A 155 -1.13 8.34 23.46
N TYR A 156 -1.15 9.61 23.03
CA TYR A 156 -0.26 10.65 23.55
C TYR A 156 -0.53 11.01 25.01
N GLY A 157 -1.80 11.16 25.39
CA GLY A 157 -2.22 11.44 26.76
C GLY A 157 -1.78 10.35 27.74
N LYS A 158 -2.00 9.07 27.41
CA LYS A 158 -1.60 7.93 28.27
C LYS A 158 -0.09 7.89 28.55
N LYS A 159 0.75 8.39 27.64
CA LYS A 159 2.20 8.49 27.85
C LYS A 159 2.65 9.84 28.42
N GLY A 160 1.75 10.81 28.51
CA GLY A 160 2.02 12.15 29.00
C GLY A 160 2.82 13.02 28.02
N LEU A 161 2.64 12.79 26.70
CA LEU A 161 3.24 13.62 25.66
C LEU A 161 2.42 14.89 25.46
N THR A 162 2.49 15.82 26.42
CA THR A 162 1.62 17.02 26.49
C THR A 162 1.62 17.87 25.23
N TYR A 163 2.80 18.09 24.63
CA TYR A 163 2.90 18.89 23.40
C TYR A 163 2.11 18.28 22.24
N ASN A 164 2.33 16.99 21.96
CA ASN A 164 1.63 16.29 20.87
C ASN A 164 0.14 16.17 21.14
N THR A 165 -0.24 15.88 22.40
CA THR A 165 -1.65 15.89 22.82
C THR A 165 -2.30 17.23 22.51
N ARG A 166 -1.66 18.35 22.86
CA ARG A 166 -2.20 19.69 22.65
C ARG A 166 -2.37 20.01 21.16
N ILE A 167 -1.42 19.62 20.31
CA ILE A 167 -1.54 19.79 18.85
C ILE A 167 -2.77 19.06 18.32
N VAL A 168 -2.92 17.77 18.65
CA VAL A 168 -4.04 16.96 18.18
C VAL A 168 -5.37 17.51 18.69
N VAL A 169 -5.47 17.83 19.98
CA VAL A 169 -6.69 18.37 20.60
C VAL A 169 -7.05 19.73 20.00
N ASN A 170 -6.11 20.65 19.87
CA ASN A 170 -6.37 21.95 19.25
C ASN A 170 -6.86 21.81 17.81
N GLY A 171 -6.23 20.94 17.01
CA GLY A 171 -6.67 20.66 15.65
C GLY A 171 -8.08 20.06 15.59
N MET A 172 -8.47 19.24 16.57
CA MET A 172 -9.85 18.77 16.69
C MET A 172 -10.82 19.91 17.03
N ILE A 173 -10.44 20.81 17.93
CA ILE A 173 -11.26 21.95 18.36
C ILE A 173 -11.49 22.91 17.18
N GLU A 174 -10.43 23.28 16.46
CA GLU A 174 -10.49 24.15 15.28
C GLU A 174 -11.39 23.58 14.18
N ARG A 175 -11.46 22.24 14.09
CA ARG A 175 -12.30 21.51 13.14
C ARG A 175 -13.69 21.16 13.67
N HIS A 176 -14.04 21.63 14.88
CA HIS A 176 -15.30 21.30 15.57
C HIS A 176 -15.57 19.78 15.69
N LEU A 177 -14.50 18.99 15.85
CA LEU A 177 -14.59 17.53 16.03
C LEU A 177 -14.80 17.18 17.50
N LYS A 178 -15.67 16.20 17.76
CA LYS A 178 -15.98 15.77 19.11
C LYS A 178 -14.83 14.97 19.71
N ILE A 179 -14.39 15.39 20.89
CA ILE A 179 -13.48 14.62 21.74
C ILE A 179 -14.34 13.71 22.62
N ASN A 180 -14.06 12.41 22.58
CA ASN A 180 -14.84 11.41 23.32
C ASN A 180 -14.50 11.43 24.82
N ASN A 181 -15.47 11.04 25.65
CA ASN A 181 -15.29 10.99 27.11
C ASN A 181 -14.12 10.08 27.54
N GLU A 182 -13.91 8.97 26.82
CA GLU A 182 -12.77 8.09 27.03
C GLU A 182 -11.44 8.80 26.77
N THR A 183 -11.40 9.62 25.72
CA THR A 183 -10.24 10.45 25.38
C THR A 183 -9.95 11.44 26.49
N TYR A 184 -10.94 12.23 26.92
CA TYR A 184 -10.79 13.14 28.06
C TYR A 184 -10.26 12.44 29.31
N THR A 185 -10.87 11.30 29.67
CA THR A 185 -10.45 10.52 30.84
C THR A 185 -9.00 10.08 30.72
N ALA A 186 -8.58 9.63 29.53
CA ALA A 186 -7.20 9.23 29.27
C ALA A 186 -6.22 10.42 29.37
N LEU A 187 -6.60 11.58 28.86
CA LEU A 187 -5.78 12.79 28.92
C LEU A 187 -5.58 13.27 30.36
N VAL A 188 -6.67 13.45 31.12
CA VAL A 188 -6.62 13.92 32.53
C VAL A 188 -5.81 12.95 33.37
N LYS A 189 -6.06 11.64 33.27
CA LYS A 189 -5.28 10.62 33.98
C LYS A 189 -3.79 10.68 33.61
N GLY A 190 -3.49 10.88 32.33
CA GLY A 190 -2.13 10.99 31.82
C GLY A 190 -1.37 12.20 32.37
N PHE A 191 -2.03 13.36 32.39
CA PHE A 191 -1.46 14.61 32.91
C PHE A 191 -1.26 14.57 34.42
N CYS A 192 -2.25 14.11 35.19
CA CYS A 192 -2.10 13.95 36.64
C CYS A 192 -0.95 13.00 36.99
N LYS A 193 -0.78 11.88 36.26
CA LYS A 193 0.34 10.94 36.48
C LYS A 193 1.72 11.53 36.21
N LYS A 194 1.81 12.56 35.36
CA LYS A 194 3.06 13.28 35.06
C LYS A 194 3.26 14.53 35.91
N GLY A 195 2.35 14.82 36.84
CA GLY A 195 2.37 16.04 37.65
C GLY A 195 2.07 17.32 36.86
N ASN A 196 1.50 17.19 35.65
CA ASN A 196 1.11 18.35 34.84
C ASN A 196 -0.34 18.73 35.17
N PHE A 197 -0.53 19.40 36.31
CA PHE A 197 -1.86 19.77 36.78
C PHE A 197 -2.49 20.91 35.96
N GLU A 198 -1.69 21.87 35.48
CA GLU A 198 -2.16 22.96 34.60
C GLU A 198 -2.79 22.42 33.31
N GLY A 199 -2.17 21.42 32.67
CA GLY A 199 -2.71 20.78 31.47
C GLY A 199 -3.99 19.99 31.75
N ALA A 200 -4.12 19.39 32.93
CA ALA A 200 -5.33 18.68 33.35
C ALA A 200 -6.48 19.66 33.63
N GLU A 201 -6.20 20.77 34.32
CA GLU A 201 -7.17 21.81 34.66
C GLU A 201 -7.69 22.53 33.40
N CYS A 202 -6.79 22.89 32.47
CA CYS A 202 -7.15 23.49 31.19
C CYS A 202 -8.08 22.57 30.35
N LEU A 203 -7.84 21.25 30.36
CA LEU A 203 -8.74 20.30 29.69
C LEU A 203 -10.10 20.17 30.39
N LEU A 204 -10.14 20.27 31.72
CA LEU A 204 -11.39 20.20 32.49
C LEU A 204 -12.25 21.45 32.29
N GLU A 205 -11.64 22.64 32.25
CA GLU A 205 -12.32 23.90 31.95
C GLU A 205 -12.91 23.93 30.53
N TYR A 206 -12.23 23.30 29.56
CA TYR A 206 -12.76 23.18 28.21
C TYR A 206 -14.01 22.28 28.15
N CYS A 207 -14.09 21.28 29.03
CA CYS A 207 -15.16 20.29 29.04
C CYS A 207 -16.42 20.74 29.82
N SER A 208 -16.30 21.77 30.65
CA SER A 208 -17.38 22.34 31.45
C SER A 208 -18.13 23.50 30.76
N LYS A 209 -17.73 23.87 29.54
CA LYS A 209 -18.45 24.77 28.63
C LYS A 209 -19.24 23.98 27.59
#